data_AF-A0AAD7NNB4-F1
#
_entry.id   AF-A0AAD7NNB4-F1
#
_cell.length_a   1.000
_cell.length_b   1.000
_cell.length_c   1.000
_cell.angle_alpha   90.00
_cell.angle_beta   90.00
_cell.angle_gamma   90.00
#
_symmetry.space_group_name_H-M   'P 1'
#
loop_
_entity.id
_entity.type
_entity.pdbx_description
1 polymer ?
#
loop_
_entity_poly.entity_id
_entity_poly.type
_entity_poly.pdbx_seq_one_letter_code
_entity_poly.pdbx_strand_id
1 'polypeptide(L)'
;MNDHTRPAPFTKPIRTGQLNINRKGFATHALLNHCIKKFDIIFLQEPSWATTGTDGTGNPIIGPIGHAGWTPVLPIPSIPGDSPPPRVMAYYKTRPDFTVTLRSNIAQDLDIQVIDVSQPGIPTTTYVNVYNDSRQRVPATEQLRALTLPDDHPVILLGDWNLHHELWSLYGIKGNARANRFVEWITDKGYSILNQKGEVTYIPHDKKRSPSVIDLTFVNVAAINHDAVKDWTIDASMSYGSDHKGVRWSTDYGRTEIDNITGIQYNLKDVKPEDWCVAFQETLELHRPEINAIMANDAVSNEALENAASAITKVMQEVTAKVAKERRPNANAKPWWNDELKAAAENLGKAQSEQSEYKIGTGSRSRTLRAKVKKAANFFKRLCKATKAKCAIRKLEEAQTEDIWGFRKWSKGIRN
;
A
#
# COMPACT_ATOMS: atom_id res chain seq x y z
N MET A 1 45.77 0.55 3.23
CA MET A 1 44.63 0.34 2.31
C MET A 1 43.44 -0.08 3.16
N ASN A 2 42.70 0.89 3.70
CA ASN A 2 41.50 0.64 4.47
C ASN A 2 40.32 0.82 3.54
N ASP A 3 39.71 -0.31 3.19
CA ASP A 3 38.50 -0.39 2.38
C ASP A 3 37.33 0.16 3.21
N HIS A 4 37.01 1.44 3.03
CA HIS A 4 35.81 2.06 3.58
C HIS A 4 34.60 1.64 2.74
N THR A 5 34.26 0.34 2.75
CA THR A 5 32.96 -0.10 2.25
C THR A 5 31.88 0.49 3.14
N ARG A 6 31.07 1.40 2.60
CA ARG A 6 29.79 1.79 3.21
C ARG A 6 29.03 0.51 3.56
N PRO A 7 28.50 0.34 4.79
CA PRO A 7 27.71 -0.83 5.13
C PRO A 7 26.54 -0.96 4.14
N ALA A 8 26.37 -2.15 3.58
CA ALA A 8 25.34 -2.39 2.58
C ALA A 8 23.96 -1.99 3.14
N PRO A 9 23.13 -1.27 2.37
CA PRO A 9 21.80 -0.86 2.80
C PRO A 9 20.94 -2.07 3.20
N PHE A 10 20.41 -2.03 4.42
CA PHE A 10 19.56 -3.07 4.98
C PHE A 10 18.16 -3.00 4.38
N THR A 11 17.66 -4.14 3.91
CA THR A 11 16.37 -4.28 3.22
C THR A 11 15.52 -5.26 4.01
N LYS A 12 14.34 -4.84 4.49
CA LYS A 12 13.38 -5.76 5.11
C LYS A 12 12.44 -6.34 4.05
N PRO A 13 11.92 -7.57 4.25
CA PRO A 13 10.84 -8.10 3.43
C PRO A 13 9.70 -7.10 3.25
N ILE A 14 9.13 -7.09 2.04
CA ILE A 14 7.99 -6.23 1.71
C ILE A 14 6.74 -7.07 1.89
N ARG A 15 5.98 -6.77 2.95
CA ARG A 15 4.74 -7.49 3.24
C ARG A 15 3.64 -6.93 2.36
N THR A 16 3.04 -7.77 1.55
CA THR A 16 2.08 -7.37 0.53
C THR A 16 0.72 -7.98 0.80
N GLY A 17 -0.33 -7.18 0.60
CA GLY A 17 -1.72 -7.62 0.64
C GLY A 17 -2.44 -7.31 -0.66
N GLN A 18 -3.46 -8.11 -0.99
CA GLN A 18 -4.38 -7.86 -2.09
C GLN A 18 -5.83 -8.04 -1.62
N LEU A 19 -6.74 -7.17 -2.05
CA LEU A 19 -8.17 -7.32 -1.80
C LEU A 19 -9.04 -6.58 -2.83
N ASN A 20 -10.03 -7.26 -3.42
CA ASN A 20 -11.15 -6.56 -4.04
C ASN A 20 -12.08 -6.02 -2.93
N ILE A 21 -12.22 -4.69 -2.85
CA ILE A 21 -12.96 -4.01 -1.79
C ILE A 21 -14.36 -3.55 -2.20
N ASN A 22 -14.76 -3.84 -3.45
CA ASN A 22 -16.12 -3.63 -3.97
C ASN A 22 -16.63 -2.20 -3.73
N ARG A 23 -15.77 -1.20 -4.00
CA ARG A 23 -16.00 0.25 -3.84
C ARG A 23 -16.39 0.70 -2.43
N LYS A 24 -16.27 -0.15 -1.40
CA LYS A 24 -16.72 0.15 -0.03
C LYS A 24 -15.73 1.06 0.71
N GLY A 25 -16.03 2.35 0.77
CA GLY A 25 -15.16 3.32 1.44
C GLY A 25 -14.94 3.06 2.95
N PHE A 26 -15.96 2.59 3.67
CA PHE A 26 -15.80 2.23 5.08
C PHE A 26 -14.87 1.02 5.27
N ALA A 27 -14.93 0.05 4.35
CA ALA A 27 -14.06 -1.13 4.37
C ALA A 27 -12.62 -0.71 4.07
N THR A 28 -12.42 0.23 3.13
CA THR A 28 -11.09 0.78 2.81
C THR A 28 -10.47 1.45 4.03
N HIS A 29 -11.23 2.28 4.76
CA HIS A 29 -10.75 2.86 6.01
C HIS A 29 -10.38 1.80 7.06
N ALA A 30 -11.22 0.77 7.25
CA ALA A 30 -10.93 -0.28 8.23
C ALA A 30 -9.67 -1.08 7.85
N LEU A 31 -9.54 -1.43 6.57
CA LEU A 31 -8.38 -2.12 6.02
C LEU A 31 -7.09 -1.33 6.28
N LEU A 32 -7.02 -0.07 5.83
CA LEU A 32 -5.82 0.76 5.95
C LEU A 32 -5.39 0.97 7.41
N ASN A 33 -6.34 1.09 8.34
CA ASN A 33 -6.02 1.22 9.77
C ASN A 33 -5.48 -0.09 10.38
N HIS A 34 -6.16 -1.20 10.16
CA HIS A 34 -5.75 -2.49 10.76
C HIS A 34 -4.44 -3.02 10.16
N CYS A 35 -4.21 -2.72 8.88
CA CYS A 35 -3.09 -3.27 8.14
C CYS A 35 -1.82 -2.44 8.23
N ILE A 36 -1.84 -1.26 8.86
CA ILE A 36 -0.66 -0.38 8.93
C ILE A 36 0.56 -1.07 9.55
N LYS A 37 0.35 -1.98 10.50
CA LYS A 37 1.42 -2.78 11.13
C LYS A 37 1.69 -4.10 10.40
N LYS A 38 0.78 -4.55 9.52
CA LYS A 38 0.81 -5.87 8.86
C LYS A 38 1.43 -5.83 7.47
N PHE A 39 1.10 -4.82 6.67
CA PHE A 39 1.52 -4.73 5.27
C PHE A 39 2.29 -3.44 5.02
N ASP A 40 3.15 -3.49 4.02
CA ASP A 40 3.91 -2.38 3.50
C ASP A 40 3.35 -1.91 2.16
N ILE A 41 2.74 -2.81 1.38
CA ILE A 41 1.98 -2.51 0.16
C ILE A 41 0.63 -3.25 0.19
N ILE A 42 -0.44 -2.59 -0.24
CA ILE A 42 -1.77 -3.17 -0.40
C ILE A 42 -2.29 -2.84 -1.80
N PHE A 43 -2.59 -3.86 -2.59
CA PHE A 43 -3.23 -3.74 -3.89
C PHE A 43 -4.74 -3.92 -3.76
N LEU A 44 -5.49 -2.94 -4.23
CA LEU A 44 -6.94 -2.95 -4.23
C LEU A 44 -7.49 -3.10 -5.63
N GLN A 45 -8.52 -3.93 -5.74
CA GLN A 45 -9.45 -3.95 -6.85
C GLN A 45 -10.77 -3.33 -6.40
N GLU A 46 -11.45 -2.67 -7.33
CA GLU A 46 -12.59 -1.81 -7.07
C GLU A 46 -12.37 -0.86 -5.87
N PRO A 47 -11.31 -0.03 -5.88
CA PRO A 47 -11.05 0.90 -4.78
C PRO A 47 -12.21 1.90 -4.63
N SER A 48 -12.47 2.32 -3.40
CA SER A 48 -13.41 3.41 -3.15
C SER A 48 -12.90 4.70 -3.80
N TRP A 49 -13.77 5.35 -4.56
CA TRP A 49 -13.52 6.63 -5.21
C TRP A 49 -14.64 7.58 -4.81
N ALA A 50 -14.35 8.53 -3.91
CA ALA A 50 -15.38 9.34 -3.27
C ALA A 50 -14.89 10.76 -3.06
N THR A 51 -15.80 11.66 -2.70
CA THR A 51 -15.47 13.04 -2.35
C THR A 51 -14.51 13.07 -1.16
N THR A 52 -13.27 13.50 -1.41
CA THR A 52 -12.20 13.65 -0.41
C THR A 52 -12.15 15.06 0.16
N GLY A 53 -12.79 16.02 -0.49
CA GLY A 53 -12.88 17.40 -0.04
C GLY A 53 -13.64 18.29 -1.02
N THR A 54 -13.49 19.59 -0.86
CA THR A 54 -13.98 20.60 -1.81
C THR A 54 -12.84 21.53 -2.20
N ASP A 55 -12.82 21.95 -3.47
CA ASP A 55 -11.83 22.88 -3.97
C ASP A 55 -12.10 24.32 -3.47
N GLY A 56 -11.27 25.26 -3.90
CA GLY A 56 -11.41 26.68 -3.54
C GLY A 56 -12.71 27.33 -4.02
N THR A 57 -13.41 26.70 -4.97
CA THR A 57 -14.66 27.17 -5.59
C THR A 57 -15.89 26.43 -5.07
N GLY A 58 -15.71 25.46 -4.17
CA GLY A 58 -16.79 24.66 -3.57
C GLY A 58 -17.14 23.39 -4.34
N ASN A 59 -16.45 23.07 -5.43
CA ASN A 59 -16.69 21.83 -6.17
C ASN A 59 -16.08 20.63 -5.42
N PRO A 60 -16.75 19.46 -5.43
CA PRO A 60 -16.24 18.27 -4.77
C PRO A 60 -14.97 17.77 -5.46
N ILE A 61 -13.89 17.62 -4.68
CA ILE A 61 -12.69 16.90 -5.10
C ILE A 61 -12.96 15.41 -4.88
N ILE A 62 -12.91 14.63 -5.95
CA ILE A 62 -13.11 13.17 -5.91
C ILE A 62 -11.74 12.50 -6.02
N GLY A 63 -11.49 11.51 -5.17
CA GLY A 63 -10.19 10.88 -5.15
C GLY A 63 -10.10 9.61 -4.29
N PRO A 64 -8.87 9.10 -4.13
CA PRO A 64 -8.61 7.95 -3.27
C PRO A 64 -8.86 8.31 -1.80
N ILE A 65 -9.21 7.33 -0.99
CA ILE A 65 -9.32 7.54 0.45
C ILE A 65 -7.92 7.86 1.02
N GLY A 66 -7.77 9.06 1.60
CA GLY A 66 -6.54 9.48 2.26
C GLY A 66 -6.35 8.82 3.62
N HIS A 67 -5.10 8.44 3.92
CA HIS A 67 -4.71 7.88 5.22
C HIS A 67 -3.28 8.31 5.58
N ALA A 68 -3.05 8.78 6.81
CA ALA A 68 -1.76 9.38 7.20
C ALA A 68 -0.56 8.43 7.08
N GLY A 69 -0.79 7.12 7.26
CA GLY A 69 0.24 6.09 7.12
C GLY A 69 0.36 5.43 5.75
N TRP A 70 -0.46 5.83 4.76
CA TRP A 70 -0.46 5.20 3.44
C TRP A 70 -0.49 6.23 2.32
N THR A 71 0.35 6.01 1.32
CA THR A 71 0.37 6.79 0.09
C THR A 71 -0.36 6.02 -1.01
N PRO A 72 -1.46 6.55 -1.56
CA PRO A 72 -2.12 5.94 -2.72
C PRO A 72 -1.27 6.12 -3.98
N VAL A 73 -1.19 5.08 -4.79
CA VAL A 73 -0.63 5.09 -6.15
C VAL A 73 -1.78 4.84 -7.10
N LEU A 74 -2.08 5.84 -7.93
CA LEU A 74 -3.11 5.74 -8.97
C LEU A 74 -2.62 4.84 -10.12
N PRO A 75 -3.51 4.21 -10.89
CA PRO A 75 -3.12 3.36 -12.01
C PRO A 75 -2.53 4.15 -13.19
N ILE A 76 -2.90 5.44 -13.28
CA ILE A 76 -2.37 6.38 -14.26
C ILE A 76 -1.93 7.68 -13.56
N PRO A 77 -1.00 8.47 -14.13
CA PRO A 77 -0.45 9.66 -13.47
C PRO A 77 -1.50 10.71 -13.08
N SER A 78 -2.54 10.85 -13.90
CA SER A 78 -3.66 11.74 -13.63
C SER A 78 -4.93 11.13 -14.21
N ILE A 79 -6.00 11.08 -13.41
CA ILE A 79 -7.32 10.59 -13.84
C ILE A 79 -8.15 11.82 -14.25
N PRO A 80 -8.55 11.95 -15.53
CA PRO A 80 -9.41 13.03 -15.98
C PRO A 80 -10.74 13.06 -15.21
N GLY A 81 -11.29 14.26 -14.98
CA GLY A 81 -12.50 14.43 -14.15
C GLY A 81 -13.77 13.77 -14.72
N ASP A 82 -13.80 13.53 -16.03
CA ASP A 82 -14.87 12.85 -16.77
C ASP A 82 -14.64 11.33 -16.89
N SER A 83 -13.47 10.83 -16.48
CA SER A 83 -13.15 9.40 -16.54
C SER A 83 -13.92 8.60 -15.49
N PRO A 84 -14.25 7.33 -15.78
CA PRO A 84 -14.83 6.46 -14.77
C PRO A 84 -13.84 6.25 -13.61
N PRO A 85 -14.32 5.93 -12.40
CA PRO A 85 -13.46 5.65 -11.27
C PRO A 85 -12.46 4.51 -11.55
N PRO A 86 -11.19 4.63 -11.13
CA PRO A 86 -10.18 3.59 -11.34
C PRO A 86 -10.63 2.29 -10.69
N ARG A 87 -10.45 1.15 -11.36
CA ARG A 87 -10.84 -0.17 -10.85
C ARG A 87 -9.68 -0.89 -10.15
N VAL A 88 -8.46 -0.38 -10.28
CA VAL A 88 -7.30 -0.83 -9.52
C VAL A 88 -6.57 0.35 -8.90
N MET A 89 -5.95 0.11 -7.74
CA MET A 89 -5.11 1.10 -7.04
C MET A 89 -4.23 0.40 -6.01
N ALA A 90 -3.04 0.92 -5.74
CA ALA A 90 -2.19 0.44 -4.67
C ALA A 90 -2.07 1.48 -3.56
N TYR A 91 -1.82 1.03 -2.35
CA TYR A 91 -1.43 1.85 -1.21
C TYR A 91 -0.10 1.31 -0.69
N TYR A 92 0.90 2.17 -0.49
CA TYR A 92 2.15 1.76 0.14
C TYR A 92 2.50 2.64 1.32
N LYS A 93 3.30 2.10 2.24
CA LYS A 93 3.90 2.87 3.33
C LYS A 93 5.28 3.32 2.90
N THR A 94 5.60 4.59 3.13
CA THR A 94 6.96 5.07 2.95
C THR A 94 7.89 4.38 3.96
N ARG A 95 8.90 3.70 3.44
CA ARG A 95 10.05 3.20 4.20
C ARG A 95 11.33 3.65 3.48
N PRO A 96 12.45 3.84 4.20
CA PRO A 96 13.70 4.29 3.58
C PRO A 96 14.37 3.22 2.71
N ASP A 97 13.98 1.95 2.85
CA ASP A 97 14.66 0.80 2.26
C ASP A 97 13.99 0.25 1.00
N PHE A 98 12.90 0.87 0.52
CA PHE A 98 12.33 0.54 -0.79
C PHE A 98 11.66 1.75 -1.45
N THR A 99 11.64 1.74 -2.77
CA THR A 99 10.92 2.71 -3.58
C THR A 99 9.78 2.04 -4.35
N VAL A 100 8.75 2.81 -4.64
CA VAL A 100 7.58 2.39 -5.43
C VAL A 100 7.46 3.33 -6.61
N THR A 101 7.49 2.78 -7.81
CA THR A 101 7.47 3.55 -9.06
C THR A 101 6.32 3.08 -9.94
N LEU A 102 5.40 3.99 -10.28
CA LEU A 102 4.35 3.70 -11.26
C LEU A 102 4.98 3.58 -12.66
N ARG A 103 4.76 2.46 -13.34
CA ARG A 103 5.23 2.22 -14.71
C ARG A 103 4.17 2.60 -15.73
N SER A 104 3.81 3.88 -15.76
CA SER A 104 2.86 4.44 -16.73
C SER A 104 3.35 4.37 -18.18
N ASN A 105 4.64 4.07 -18.40
CA ASN A 105 5.16 3.73 -19.71
C ASN A 105 4.79 2.32 -20.19
N ILE A 106 4.43 1.41 -19.28
CA ILE A 106 3.96 0.06 -19.61
C ILE A 106 2.44 0.04 -19.75
N ALA A 107 1.72 0.57 -18.76
CA ALA A 107 0.25 0.57 -18.76
C ALA A 107 -0.31 1.95 -18.38
N GLN A 108 -1.29 2.42 -19.15
CA GLN A 108 -2.12 3.57 -18.80
C GLN A 108 -3.59 3.20 -18.87
N ASP A 109 -4.01 2.30 -17.98
CA ASP A 109 -5.36 1.75 -17.99
C ASP A 109 -5.97 1.79 -16.58
N LEU A 110 -7.29 1.94 -16.48
CA LEU A 110 -7.99 2.06 -15.20
C LEU A 110 -8.25 0.71 -14.51
N ASP A 111 -8.11 -0.39 -15.25
CA ASP A 111 -8.25 -1.78 -14.83
C ASP A 111 -6.90 -2.49 -14.65
N ILE A 112 -5.79 -1.92 -15.13
CA ILE A 112 -4.43 -2.47 -15.01
C ILE A 112 -3.47 -1.42 -14.45
N GLN A 113 -2.77 -1.77 -13.39
CA GLN A 113 -1.75 -0.94 -12.77
C GLN A 113 -0.42 -1.71 -12.70
N VAL A 114 0.65 -1.13 -13.26
CA VAL A 114 2.00 -1.69 -13.21
C VAL A 114 2.87 -0.85 -12.30
N ILE A 115 3.46 -1.47 -11.29
CA ILE A 115 4.29 -0.81 -10.28
C ILE A 115 5.58 -1.58 -10.08
N ASP A 116 6.70 -0.87 -10.14
CA ASP A 116 8.00 -1.41 -9.75
C ASP A 116 8.25 -1.13 -8.28
N VAL A 117 8.80 -2.13 -7.60
CA VAL A 117 9.25 -2.03 -6.23
C VAL A 117 10.72 -2.41 -6.20
N SER A 118 11.56 -1.45 -5.82
CA SER A 118 13.02 -1.61 -5.82
C SER A 118 13.56 -1.49 -4.41
N GLN A 119 14.49 -2.37 -4.05
CA GLN A 119 15.27 -2.29 -2.82
C GLN A 119 16.76 -2.30 -3.16
N PRO A 120 17.60 -1.54 -2.45
CA PRO A 120 19.03 -1.52 -2.72
C PRO A 120 19.67 -2.91 -2.66
N GLY A 121 20.36 -3.30 -3.73
CA GLY A 121 21.06 -4.59 -3.81
C GLY A 121 20.15 -5.81 -3.96
N ILE A 122 18.88 -5.62 -4.27
CA ILE A 122 17.89 -6.66 -4.59
C ILE A 122 17.32 -6.37 -6.00
N PRO A 123 17.02 -7.40 -6.82
CA PRO A 123 16.32 -7.21 -8.08
C PRO A 123 15.00 -6.47 -7.91
N THR A 124 14.68 -5.56 -8.84
CA THR A 124 13.37 -4.93 -8.88
C THR A 124 12.28 -5.98 -9.01
N THR A 125 11.17 -5.80 -8.30
CA THR A 125 9.97 -6.62 -8.45
C THR A 125 8.88 -5.79 -9.12
N THR A 126 8.39 -6.22 -10.28
CA THR A 126 7.24 -5.61 -10.94
C THR A 126 5.96 -6.27 -10.44
N TYR A 127 5.01 -5.47 -9.96
CA TYR A 127 3.65 -5.90 -9.64
C TYR A 127 2.67 -5.40 -10.70
N VAL A 128 1.81 -6.28 -11.17
CA VAL A 128 0.73 -5.95 -12.12
C VAL A 128 -0.60 -6.23 -11.46
N ASN A 129 -1.24 -5.18 -10.96
CA ASN A 129 -2.56 -5.23 -10.33
C ASN A 129 -3.65 -5.13 -11.39
N VAL A 130 -4.53 -6.14 -11.47
CA VAL A 130 -5.54 -6.29 -12.51
C VAL A 130 -6.94 -6.40 -11.91
N TYR A 131 -7.91 -5.72 -12.52
CA TYR A 131 -9.33 -5.98 -12.32
C TYR A 131 -9.97 -6.28 -13.67
N ASN A 132 -10.22 -7.55 -13.96
CA ASN A 132 -10.83 -7.95 -15.22
C ASN A 132 -12.35 -8.00 -15.06
N ASP A 133 -13.07 -7.09 -15.73
CA ASP A 133 -14.53 -7.15 -15.82
C ASP A 133 -14.97 -7.65 -17.20
N SER A 134 -15.70 -8.77 -17.18
CA SER A 134 -16.27 -9.38 -18.36
C SER A 134 -17.30 -8.53 -19.13
N ARG A 135 -17.80 -7.44 -18.53
CA ARG A 135 -18.82 -6.53 -19.07
C ARG A 135 -18.25 -5.32 -19.82
N GLN A 136 -16.92 -5.17 -19.85
CA GLN A 136 -16.19 -4.10 -20.55
C GLN A 136 -16.18 -4.29 -22.08
N ARG A 137 -15.96 -3.20 -22.84
CA ARG A 137 -15.75 -3.25 -24.31
C ARG A 137 -14.50 -4.05 -24.70
N VAL A 138 -13.43 -3.98 -23.88
CA VAL A 138 -12.22 -4.83 -24.00
C VAL A 138 -11.85 -5.34 -22.59
N PRO A 139 -11.83 -6.67 -22.35
CA PRO A 139 -11.42 -7.23 -21.07
C PRO A 139 -9.96 -6.88 -20.72
N ALA A 140 -9.67 -6.61 -19.44
CA ALA A 140 -8.31 -6.33 -18.97
C ALA A 140 -7.31 -7.46 -19.32
N THR A 141 -7.79 -8.70 -19.39
CA THR A 141 -7.00 -9.84 -19.85
C THR A 141 -6.50 -9.72 -21.29
N GLU A 142 -7.28 -9.13 -22.21
CA GLU A 142 -6.83 -8.90 -23.59
C GLU A 142 -5.88 -7.70 -23.67
N GLN A 143 -6.12 -6.67 -22.86
CA GLN A 143 -5.22 -5.52 -22.77
C GLN A 143 -3.84 -5.91 -22.21
N LEU A 144 -3.83 -6.72 -21.13
CA LEU A 144 -2.62 -7.24 -20.51
C LEU A 144 -1.73 -8.00 -21.50
N ARG A 145 -2.34 -8.79 -22.39
CA ARG A 145 -1.63 -9.56 -23.43
C ARG A 145 -0.92 -8.68 -24.46
N ALA A 146 -1.39 -7.45 -24.65
CA ALA A 146 -0.76 -6.48 -25.54
C ALA A 146 0.38 -5.71 -24.88
N LEU A 147 0.53 -5.80 -23.55
CA LEU A 147 1.61 -5.15 -22.82
C LEU A 147 2.92 -5.93 -22.98
N THR A 148 4.03 -5.20 -23.07
CA THR A 148 5.36 -5.78 -22.97
C THR A 148 5.81 -5.69 -21.51
N LEU A 149 5.64 -6.80 -20.79
CA LEU A 149 6.11 -6.92 -19.41
C LEU A 149 7.59 -7.31 -19.37
N PRO A 150 8.34 -6.90 -18.34
CA PRO A 150 9.75 -7.30 -18.19
C PRO A 150 9.90 -8.81 -18.01
N ASP A 151 10.97 -9.37 -18.56
CA ASP A 151 11.36 -10.77 -18.43
C ASP A 151 12.70 -10.97 -17.69
N ASP A 152 13.42 -9.88 -17.45
CA ASP A 152 14.75 -9.84 -16.82
C ASP A 152 14.70 -9.84 -15.29
N HIS A 153 13.52 -9.67 -14.68
CA HIS A 153 13.36 -9.65 -13.23
C HIS A 153 11.99 -10.18 -12.78
N PRO A 154 11.79 -10.40 -11.47
CA PRO A 154 10.53 -10.91 -10.92
C PRO A 154 9.30 -10.06 -11.28
N VAL A 155 8.29 -10.70 -11.87
CA VAL A 155 6.99 -10.11 -12.18
C VAL A 155 5.88 -10.90 -11.48
N ILE A 156 5.02 -10.19 -10.74
CA ILE A 156 3.89 -10.74 -10.00
C ILE A 156 2.59 -10.14 -10.56
N LEU A 157 1.81 -10.97 -11.26
CA LEU A 157 0.45 -10.60 -11.68
C LEU A 157 -0.51 -10.93 -10.54
N LEU A 158 -1.38 -9.99 -10.18
CA LEU A 158 -2.23 -10.12 -9.02
C LEU A 158 -3.52 -9.35 -9.26
N GLY A 159 -4.65 -9.82 -8.72
CA GLY A 159 -5.90 -9.12 -8.93
C GLY A 159 -7.14 -9.98 -8.84
N ASP A 160 -8.27 -9.37 -9.18
CA ASP A 160 -9.54 -10.05 -9.40
C ASP A 160 -9.71 -10.24 -10.91
N TRP A 161 -9.61 -11.50 -11.32
CA TRP A 161 -9.61 -11.87 -12.72
C TRP A 161 -11.02 -12.09 -13.25
N ASN A 162 -12.04 -12.25 -12.40
CA ASN A 162 -13.38 -12.74 -12.81
C ASN A 162 -13.33 -13.86 -13.88
N LEU A 163 -12.33 -14.74 -13.79
CA LEU A 163 -12.15 -15.88 -14.67
C LEU A 163 -12.31 -17.17 -13.87
N HIS A 164 -12.99 -18.12 -14.47
CA HIS A 164 -13.08 -19.48 -13.96
C HIS A 164 -12.28 -20.37 -14.89
N HIS A 165 -11.53 -21.32 -14.33
CA HIS A 165 -10.76 -22.31 -15.06
C HIS A 165 -10.45 -23.51 -14.16
N GLU A 166 -10.28 -24.68 -14.75
CA GLU A 166 -10.10 -25.97 -14.08
C GLU A 166 -8.80 -26.04 -13.24
N LEU A 167 -7.85 -25.15 -13.53
CA LEU A 167 -6.57 -25.04 -12.82
C LEU A 167 -6.73 -24.52 -11.39
N TRP A 168 -7.61 -23.54 -11.16
CA TRP A 168 -7.78 -22.90 -9.85
C TRP A 168 -9.18 -23.04 -9.25
N SER A 169 -10.20 -23.27 -10.09
CA SER A 169 -11.59 -23.28 -9.64
C SER A 169 -11.93 -24.54 -8.84
N LEU A 170 -13.09 -24.51 -8.19
CA LEU A 170 -13.70 -25.68 -7.55
C LEU A 170 -13.86 -26.82 -8.58
N TYR A 171 -13.83 -28.07 -8.09
CA TYR A 171 -13.99 -29.25 -8.93
C TYR A 171 -15.26 -29.17 -9.81
N GLY A 172 -15.13 -29.55 -11.07
CA GLY A 172 -16.22 -29.53 -12.06
C GLY A 172 -16.48 -28.18 -12.73
N ILE A 173 -15.84 -27.09 -12.29
CA ILE A 173 -15.95 -25.78 -12.94
C ILE A 173 -14.95 -25.71 -14.10
N LYS A 174 -15.47 -25.49 -15.32
CA LYS A 174 -14.68 -25.38 -16.54
C LYS A 174 -14.39 -23.95 -16.95
N GLY A 175 -13.26 -23.77 -17.63
CA GLY A 175 -12.92 -22.52 -18.29
C GLY A 175 -13.81 -22.23 -19.49
N ASN A 176 -14.13 -20.94 -19.70
CA ASN A 176 -14.69 -20.49 -20.97
C ASN A 176 -13.55 -20.17 -21.97
N ALA A 177 -13.89 -19.88 -23.22
CA ALA A 177 -12.89 -19.58 -24.26
C ALA A 177 -11.92 -18.45 -23.86
N ARG A 178 -12.40 -17.43 -23.14
CA ARG A 178 -11.56 -16.31 -22.66
C ARG A 178 -10.58 -16.78 -21.60
N ALA A 179 -11.03 -17.59 -20.64
CA ALA A 179 -10.18 -18.16 -19.61
C ALA A 179 -9.13 -19.08 -20.21
N ASN A 180 -9.49 -19.91 -21.19
CA ASN A 180 -8.56 -20.83 -21.86
C ASN A 180 -7.47 -20.06 -22.62
N ARG A 181 -7.84 -19.02 -23.39
CA ARG A 181 -6.85 -18.15 -24.06
C ARG A 181 -5.92 -17.44 -23.08
N PHE A 182 -6.46 -17.01 -21.95
CA PHE A 182 -5.63 -16.41 -20.89
C PHE A 182 -4.65 -17.42 -20.30
N VAL A 183 -5.11 -18.66 -20.05
CA VAL A 183 -4.28 -19.77 -19.55
C VAL A 183 -3.18 -20.15 -20.53
N GLU A 184 -3.50 -20.23 -21.82
CA GLU A 184 -2.51 -20.45 -22.88
C GLU A 184 -1.45 -19.34 -22.87
N TRP A 185 -1.87 -18.07 -22.74
CA TRP A 185 -0.94 -16.94 -22.70
C TRP A 185 -0.04 -16.93 -21.46
N ILE A 186 -0.59 -17.15 -20.25
CA ILE A 186 0.26 -17.21 -19.04
C ILE A 186 1.25 -18.38 -19.12
N THR A 187 0.85 -19.50 -19.73
CA THR A 187 1.72 -20.68 -19.90
C THR A 187 2.84 -20.39 -20.91
N ASP A 188 2.51 -19.80 -22.06
CA ASP A 188 3.48 -19.37 -23.07
C ASP A 188 4.50 -18.37 -22.51
N LYS A 189 4.05 -17.47 -21.63
CA LYS A 189 4.90 -16.49 -20.96
C LYS A 189 5.61 -17.03 -19.70
N GLY A 190 5.48 -18.32 -19.39
CA GLY A 190 6.18 -18.96 -18.27
C GLY A 190 5.71 -18.49 -16.89
N TYR A 191 4.46 -18.05 -16.77
CA TYR A 191 3.86 -17.71 -15.48
C TYR A 191 3.28 -18.95 -14.80
N SER A 192 3.54 -19.08 -13.50
CA SER A 192 2.94 -20.09 -12.64
C SER A 192 1.96 -19.48 -11.66
N ILE A 193 0.90 -20.20 -11.34
CA ILE A 193 -0.11 -19.77 -10.36
C ILE A 193 0.33 -20.15 -8.94
N LEU A 194 0.12 -19.24 -7.97
CA LEU A 194 0.39 -19.51 -6.55
C LEU A 194 -0.83 -20.05 -5.80
N ASN A 195 -2.03 -19.72 -6.26
CA ASN A 195 -3.27 -20.19 -5.64
C ASN A 195 -3.37 -21.71 -5.65
N GLN A 196 -3.79 -22.28 -4.52
CA GLN A 196 -4.17 -23.67 -4.47
C GLN A 196 -5.57 -23.87 -5.08
N LYS A 197 -5.72 -24.99 -5.79
CA LYS A 197 -6.97 -25.32 -6.47
C LYS A 197 -8.13 -25.45 -5.48
N GLY A 198 -9.22 -24.74 -5.78
CA GLY A 198 -10.45 -24.80 -4.99
C GLY A 198 -10.46 -23.94 -3.73
N GLU A 199 -9.37 -23.25 -3.40
CA GLU A 199 -9.35 -22.32 -2.27
C GLU A 199 -10.13 -21.04 -2.58
N VAL A 200 -11.36 -20.99 -2.07
CA VAL A 200 -12.32 -19.90 -2.34
C VAL A 200 -11.81 -18.54 -1.89
N THR A 201 -11.77 -17.58 -2.82
CA THR A 201 -11.44 -16.17 -2.57
C THR A 201 -12.69 -15.27 -2.60
N TYR A 202 -13.74 -15.65 -3.34
CA TYR A 202 -14.99 -14.90 -3.44
C TYR A 202 -16.17 -15.65 -2.83
N ILE A 203 -16.90 -14.99 -1.92
CA ILE A 203 -18.09 -15.53 -1.27
C ILE A 203 -19.28 -14.59 -1.50
N PRO A 204 -20.09 -14.82 -2.55
CA PRO A 204 -21.18 -13.92 -2.90
C PRO A 204 -22.20 -13.73 -1.77
N HIS A 205 -22.76 -12.52 -1.70
CA HIS A 205 -23.86 -12.22 -0.79
C HIS A 205 -25.18 -12.88 -1.21
N ASP A 206 -25.41 -12.99 -2.52
CA ASP A 206 -26.56 -13.67 -3.10
C ASP A 206 -26.46 -15.19 -2.93
N LYS A 207 -27.57 -15.82 -2.51
CA LYS A 207 -27.67 -17.27 -2.35
C LYS A 207 -27.72 -18.02 -3.68
N LYS A 208 -28.07 -17.34 -4.78
CA LYS A 208 -28.12 -17.95 -6.12
C LYS A 208 -26.75 -18.07 -6.78
N ARG A 209 -25.72 -17.40 -6.25
CA ARG A 209 -24.35 -17.45 -6.77
C ARG A 209 -23.49 -18.38 -5.91
N SER A 210 -22.67 -19.19 -6.57
CA SER A 210 -21.73 -20.09 -5.91
C SER A 210 -20.46 -19.35 -5.49
N PRO A 211 -19.79 -19.78 -4.40
CA PRO A 211 -18.42 -19.34 -4.12
C PRO A 211 -17.47 -19.65 -5.27
N SER A 212 -16.41 -18.86 -5.41
CA SER A 212 -15.45 -19.04 -6.50
C SER A 212 -14.04 -18.62 -6.12
N VAL A 213 -13.09 -19.05 -6.95
CA VAL A 213 -11.68 -18.68 -6.90
C VAL A 213 -11.44 -17.75 -8.08
N ILE A 214 -11.39 -16.45 -7.84
CA ILE A 214 -11.28 -15.42 -8.89
C ILE A 214 -10.22 -14.36 -8.57
N ASP A 215 -9.76 -14.29 -7.33
CA ASP A 215 -8.64 -13.45 -6.92
C ASP A 215 -7.36 -14.29 -7.01
N LEU A 216 -6.56 -14.07 -8.04
CA LEU A 216 -5.44 -14.95 -8.40
C LEU A 216 -4.12 -14.20 -8.39
N THR A 217 -3.05 -14.91 -8.03
CA THR A 217 -1.67 -14.43 -8.10
C THR A 217 -0.86 -15.37 -9.00
N PHE A 218 -0.17 -14.79 -9.97
CA PHE A 218 0.74 -15.48 -10.89
C PHE A 218 2.14 -14.87 -10.81
N VAL A 219 3.16 -15.70 -10.97
CA VAL A 219 4.58 -15.31 -10.89
C VAL A 219 5.33 -15.80 -12.11
N ASN A 220 6.21 -14.98 -12.68
CA ASN A 220 7.05 -15.41 -13.80
C ASN A 220 8.21 -16.32 -13.33
N VAL A 221 8.94 -16.89 -14.29
CA VAL A 221 10.11 -17.74 -14.02
C VAL A 221 11.16 -17.03 -13.16
N ALA A 222 11.44 -15.75 -13.40
CA ALA A 222 12.40 -15.00 -12.59
C ALA A 222 11.98 -14.91 -11.11
N ALA A 223 10.69 -14.66 -10.83
CA ALA A 223 10.18 -14.63 -9.47
C ALA A 223 10.29 -15.99 -8.75
N ILE A 224 10.12 -17.10 -9.49
CA ILE A 224 10.32 -18.46 -8.95
C ILE A 224 11.81 -18.70 -8.66
N ASN A 225 12.69 -18.39 -9.62
CA ASN A 225 14.13 -18.62 -9.48
C ASN A 225 14.74 -17.83 -8.32
N HIS A 226 14.20 -16.64 -8.04
CA HIS A 226 14.63 -15.80 -6.94
C HIS A 226 13.91 -16.08 -5.61
N ASP A 227 12.97 -17.04 -5.57
CA ASP A 227 12.10 -17.29 -4.42
C ASP A 227 11.45 -15.99 -3.91
N ALA A 228 11.03 -15.13 -4.85
CA ALA A 228 10.65 -13.75 -4.57
C ALA A 228 9.36 -13.62 -3.76
N VAL A 229 8.52 -14.66 -3.72
CA VAL A 229 7.23 -14.66 -3.02
C VAL A 229 7.19 -15.75 -1.96
N LYS A 230 7.18 -15.33 -0.70
CA LYS A 230 7.13 -16.21 0.48
C LYS A 230 5.83 -16.03 1.25
N ASP A 231 5.48 -17.05 2.04
CA ASP A 231 4.31 -17.05 2.93
C ASP A 231 2.98 -16.67 2.23
N TRP A 232 2.84 -17.02 0.95
CA TRP A 232 1.62 -16.76 0.20
C TRP A 232 0.44 -17.51 0.83
N THR A 233 -0.62 -16.79 1.17
CA THR A 233 -1.83 -17.38 1.74
C THR A 233 -3.05 -16.49 1.53
N ILE A 234 -4.21 -17.12 1.48
CA ILE A 234 -5.49 -16.43 1.60
C ILE A 234 -5.73 -16.09 3.09
N ASP A 235 -6.07 -14.83 3.37
CA ASP A 235 -6.37 -14.33 4.71
C ASP A 235 -7.80 -13.78 4.75
N ALA A 236 -8.73 -14.60 5.26
CA ALA A 236 -10.12 -14.22 5.41
C ALA A 236 -10.32 -13.05 6.40
N SER A 237 -9.40 -12.85 7.35
CA SER A 237 -9.48 -11.76 8.32
C SER A 237 -9.31 -10.38 7.66
N MET A 238 -8.76 -10.35 6.44
CA MET A 238 -8.58 -9.14 5.63
C MET A 238 -9.82 -8.75 4.81
N SER A 239 -10.95 -9.43 4.95
CA SER A 239 -12.14 -9.13 4.13
C SER A 239 -12.75 -7.75 4.47
N TYR A 240 -12.69 -7.30 5.73
CA TYR A 240 -13.20 -6.01 6.23
C TYR A 240 -14.61 -5.58 5.75
N GLY A 241 -15.50 -6.56 5.49
CA GLY A 241 -16.85 -6.31 4.97
C GLY A 241 -16.99 -6.39 3.44
N SER A 242 -15.91 -6.71 2.73
CA SER A 242 -15.95 -7.23 1.36
C SER A 242 -16.52 -8.65 1.33
N ASP A 243 -17.07 -9.03 0.19
CA ASP A 243 -17.43 -10.39 -0.19
C ASP A 243 -16.23 -11.19 -0.74
N HIS A 244 -15.09 -10.53 -0.94
CA HIS A 244 -13.81 -11.16 -1.25
C HIS A 244 -12.97 -11.34 0.03
N LYS A 245 -12.15 -12.39 0.05
CA LYS A 245 -11.10 -12.62 1.03
C LYS A 245 -9.82 -11.94 0.56
N GLY A 246 -9.02 -11.46 1.51
CA GLY A 246 -7.71 -10.93 1.17
C GLY A 246 -6.71 -12.04 0.85
N VAL A 247 -5.69 -11.69 0.08
CA VAL A 247 -4.51 -12.53 -0.16
C VAL A 247 -3.30 -11.78 0.41
N ARG A 248 -2.34 -12.50 0.99
CA ARG A 248 -1.12 -11.89 1.52
C ARG A 248 0.12 -12.73 1.22
N TRP A 249 1.26 -12.08 1.15
CA TRP A 249 2.58 -12.70 1.03
C TRP A 249 3.67 -11.73 1.51
N SER A 250 4.89 -12.21 1.59
CA SER A 250 6.10 -11.41 1.79
C SER A 250 6.97 -11.51 0.54
N THR A 251 7.50 -10.38 0.08
CA THR A 251 8.49 -10.35 -0.98
C THR A 251 9.86 -10.22 -0.33
N ASP A 252 10.67 -11.27 -0.47
CA ASP A 252 11.93 -11.43 0.24
C ASP A 252 12.91 -12.24 -0.61
N TYR A 253 14.17 -11.83 -0.61
CA TYR A 253 15.27 -12.44 -1.36
C TYR A 253 16.36 -13.02 -0.44
N GLY A 254 16.07 -13.21 0.86
CA GLY A 254 16.82 -14.11 1.75
C GLY A 254 18.10 -13.54 2.37
N ARG A 255 18.21 -12.22 2.57
CA ARG A 255 19.36 -11.63 3.32
C ARG A 255 19.10 -11.55 4.83
N THR A 256 20.11 -11.89 5.62
CA THR A 256 20.04 -12.05 7.09
C THR A 256 19.99 -10.71 7.83
N GLU A 257 19.19 -10.67 8.92
CA GLU A 257 19.03 -9.51 9.80
C GLU A 257 20.26 -9.32 10.69
N ILE A 258 20.91 -8.16 10.59
CA ILE A 258 21.89 -7.69 11.57
C ILE A 258 21.32 -6.39 12.14
N ASP A 259 21.21 -6.33 13.46
CA ASP A 259 20.54 -5.24 14.17
C ASP A 259 21.35 -3.94 14.02
N ASN A 260 20.89 -3.07 13.14
CA ASN A 260 21.45 -1.75 12.92
C ASN A 260 20.47 -0.71 13.45
N ILE A 261 20.87 -0.02 14.52
CA ILE A 261 20.18 1.14 15.07
C ILE A 261 20.13 2.21 13.98
N THR A 262 19.01 2.34 13.26
CA THR A 262 18.85 3.38 12.23
C THR A 262 18.92 4.77 12.86
N GLY A 263 19.70 5.65 12.24
CA GLY A 263 19.83 7.05 12.64
C GLY A 263 18.49 7.80 12.66
N ILE A 264 18.44 8.78 13.55
CA ILE A 264 17.29 9.63 13.82
C ILE A 264 16.90 10.43 12.55
N GLN A 265 15.63 10.38 12.17
CA GLN A 265 15.08 11.30 11.16
C GLN A 265 14.60 12.57 11.85
N TYR A 266 14.66 13.73 11.19
CA TYR A 266 14.24 15.00 11.77
C TYR A 266 13.05 15.64 11.03
N ASN A 267 12.22 16.39 11.75
CA ASN A 267 11.08 17.15 11.26
C ASN A 267 11.50 18.62 11.07
N LEU A 268 11.60 19.04 9.81
CA LEU A 268 12.00 20.39 9.42
C LEU A 268 10.84 21.40 9.38
N LYS A 269 9.58 20.97 9.59
CA LYS A 269 8.40 21.83 9.41
C LYS A 269 8.34 23.02 10.37
N ASP A 270 8.88 22.84 11.57
CA ASP A 270 8.88 23.85 12.63
C ASP A 270 10.25 24.52 12.81
N VAL A 271 11.22 24.20 11.95
CA VAL A 271 12.55 24.81 11.95
C VAL A 271 12.47 26.16 11.26
N LYS A 272 12.85 27.22 11.97
CA LYS A 272 12.93 28.55 11.37
C LYS A 272 14.17 28.63 10.48
N PRO A 273 14.06 29.13 9.23
CA PRO A 273 15.21 29.28 8.33
C PRO A 273 16.34 30.12 8.94
N GLU A 274 16.00 31.15 9.73
CA GLU A 274 16.97 32.05 10.33
C GLU A 274 17.82 31.33 11.39
N ASP A 275 17.18 30.54 12.25
CA ASP A 275 17.84 29.74 13.29
C ASP A 275 18.73 28.65 12.68
N TRP A 276 18.29 28.06 11.55
CA TRP A 276 19.09 27.09 10.81
C TRP A 276 20.31 27.73 10.18
N CYS A 277 20.18 28.91 9.56
CA CYS A 277 21.29 29.63 8.94
C CYS A 277 22.36 30.05 9.95
N VAL A 278 21.96 30.54 11.14
CA VAL A 278 22.90 30.87 12.23
C VAL A 278 23.65 29.62 12.69
N ALA A 279 22.92 28.54 12.99
CA ALA A 279 23.53 27.28 13.41
C ALA A 279 24.45 26.69 12.31
N PHE A 280 24.08 26.85 11.05
CA PHE A 280 24.89 26.42 9.91
C PHE A 280 26.21 27.19 9.82
N GLN A 281 26.17 28.52 9.92
CA GLN A 281 27.39 29.34 9.93
C GLN A 281 28.32 28.99 11.09
N GLU A 282 27.79 28.83 12.31
CA GLU A 282 28.58 28.41 13.47
C GLU A 282 29.27 27.04 13.26
N THR A 283 28.54 26.07 12.69
CA THR A 283 29.03 24.70 12.51
C THR A 283 29.96 24.58 11.30
N LEU A 284 29.78 25.43 10.30
CA LEU A 284 30.62 25.53 9.10
C LEU A 284 32.01 26.07 9.45
N GLU A 285 32.10 27.05 10.36
CA GLU A 285 33.37 27.62 10.82
C GLU A 285 34.27 26.57 11.53
N LEU A 286 33.68 25.53 12.12
CA LEU A 286 34.42 24.40 12.69
C LEU A 286 35.03 23.46 11.65
N HIS A 287 34.47 23.43 10.42
CA HIS A 287 34.92 22.60 9.30
C HIS A 287 35.56 23.43 8.17
N ARG A 288 35.97 24.66 8.51
CA ARG A 288 36.59 25.62 7.59
C ARG A 288 37.92 25.13 6.99
N PRO A 289 38.79 24.38 7.69
CA PRO A 289 40.04 23.88 7.12
C PRO A 289 39.83 22.95 5.92
N GLU A 290 38.84 22.05 5.98
CA GLU A 290 38.53 21.12 4.87
C GLU A 290 37.93 21.86 3.66
N ILE A 291 37.19 22.94 3.90
CA ILE A 291 36.57 23.77 2.85
C ILE A 291 37.58 24.77 2.25
N ASN A 292 38.53 25.28 3.04
CA ASN A 292 39.56 26.18 2.53
C ASN A 292 40.57 25.47 1.61
N ALA A 293 40.75 24.16 1.76
CA ALA A 293 41.63 23.36 0.92
C ALA A 293 41.22 23.38 -0.57
N ILE A 294 39.93 23.56 -0.86
CA ILE A 294 39.40 23.70 -2.23
C ILE A 294 39.35 25.17 -2.71
N MET A 295 39.44 26.13 -1.79
CA MET A 295 39.43 27.58 -2.10
C MET A 295 40.82 28.15 -2.37
N ALA A 296 41.89 27.45 -1.96
CA ALA A 296 43.26 27.92 -2.02
C ALA A 296 44.09 27.38 -3.21
N ASN A 297 43.57 26.43 -3.99
CA ASN A 297 44.32 25.76 -5.06
C ASN A 297 43.69 25.99 -6.44
N ASP A 298 44.50 26.38 -7.42
CA ASP A 298 44.11 26.49 -8.83
C ASP A 298 43.88 25.13 -9.51
N ALA A 299 44.40 24.05 -8.91
CA ALA A 299 44.17 22.66 -9.34
C ALA A 299 43.67 21.82 -8.17
N VAL A 300 42.34 21.64 -8.08
CA VAL A 300 41.69 20.88 -7.01
C VAL A 300 41.70 19.39 -7.33
N SER A 301 42.18 18.55 -6.41
CA SER A 301 42.13 17.08 -6.57
C SER A 301 40.72 16.53 -6.31
N ASN A 302 40.39 15.39 -6.91
CA ASN A 302 39.12 14.69 -6.64
C ASN A 302 38.96 14.33 -5.15
N GLU A 303 40.07 13.99 -4.48
CA GLU A 303 40.08 13.69 -3.05
C GLU A 303 39.74 14.93 -2.20
N ALA A 304 40.24 16.11 -2.58
CA ALA A 304 39.89 17.36 -1.89
C ALA A 304 38.41 17.73 -2.09
N LEU A 305 37.85 17.47 -3.27
CA LEU A 305 36.42 17.66 -3.55
C LEU A 305 35.55 16.70 -2.72
N GLU A 306 35.91 15.42 -2.65
CA GLU A 306 35.19 14.42 -1.86
C GLU A 306 35.22 14.76 -0.35
N ASN A 307 36.38 15.19 0.15
CA ASN A 307 36.55 15.60 1.54
C ASN A 307 35.73 16.84 1.88
N ALA A 308 35.72 17.85 1.00
CA ALA A 308 34.91 19.05 1.18
C ALA A 308 33.40 18.75 1.11
N ALA A 309 32.96 17.91 0.16
CA ALA A 309 31.57 17.47 0.06
C ALA A 309 31.12 16.70 1.31
N SER A 310 31.99 15.84 1.84
CA SER A 310 31.75 15.10 3.08
C SER A 310 31.66 16.03 4.29
N ALA A 311 32.55 17.02 4.40
CA ALA A 311 32.53 18.03 5.46
C ALA A 311 31.24 18.85 5.44
N ILE A 312 30.82 19.36 4.27
CA ILE A 312 29.56 20.12 4.13
C ILE A 312 28.35 19.24 4.49
N THR A 313 28.34 17.98 4.05
CA THR A 313 27.26 17.04 4.39
C THR A 313 27.18 16.81 5.89
N LYS A 314 28.32 16.65 6.57
CA LYS A 314 28.41 16.48 8.02
C LYS A 314 27.89 17.72 8.76
N VAL A 315 28.29 18.92 8.33
CA VAL A 315 27.77 20.19 8.87
C VAL A 315 26.26 20.25 8.74
N MET A 316 25.71 19.95 7.56
CA MET A 316 24.25 19.95 7.35
C MET A 316 23.52 18.96 8.28
N GLN A 317 24.11 17.79 8.52
CA GLN A 317 23.54 16.78 9.43
C GLN A 317 23.56 17.22 10.89
N GLU A 318 24.69 17.76 11.38
CA GLU A 318 24.84 18.25 12.75
C GLU A 318 23.91 19.43 13.05
N VAL A 319 23.83 20.38 12.12
CA VAL A 319 22.93 21.53 12.23
C VAL A 319 21.49 21.06 12.29
N THR A 320 21.11 20.17 11.37
CA THR A 320 19.75 19.59 11.34
C THR A 320 19.43 18.87 12.64
N ALA A 321 20.38 18.12 13.22
CA ALA A 321 20.20 17.45 14.50
C ALA A 321 20.04 18.44 15.69
N LYS A 322 20.73 19.58 15.64
CA LYS A 322 20.68 20.63 16.68
C LYS A 322 19.35 21.40 16.66
N VAL A 323 18.82 21.70 15.48
CA VAL A 323 17.68 22.62 15.34
C VAL A 323 16.34 21.93 15.07
N ALA A 324 16.35 20.70 14.53
CA ALA A 324 15.14 20.00 14.15
C ALA A 324 14.74 18.94 15.19
N LYS A 325 13.42 18.76 15.37
CA LYS A 325 12.90 17.72 16.27
C LYS A 325 12.96 16.36 15.60
N GLU A 326 13.30 15.32 16.35
CA GLU A 326 13.24 13.95 15.83
C GLU A 326 11.82 13.59 15.36
N ARG A 327 11.73 13.06 14.15
CA ARG A 327 10.52 12.51 13.58
C ARG A 327 10.23 11.17 14.25
N ARG A 328 9.22 11.15 15.11
CA ARG A 328 8.68 9.91 15.69
C ARG A 328 7.43 9.49 14.92
N PRO A 329 7.48 8.41 14.11
CA PRO A 329 6.28 7.86 13.50
C PRO A 329 5.32 7.40 14.61
N ASN A 330 4.15 8.02 14.72
CA ASN A 330 3.16 7.64 15.72
C ASN A 330 2.23 6.57 15.14
N ALA A 331 2.22 5.38 15.75
CA ALA A 331 1.34 4.27 15.40
C ALA A 331 -0.16 4.53 15.65
N ASN A 332 -0.52 5.63 16.32
CA ASN A 332 -1.88 6.02 16.69
C ASN A 332 -2.38 7.20 15.84
N ALA A 333 -2.22 7.12 14.53
CA ALA A 333 -2.47 8.23 13.59
C ALA A 333 -3.93 8.72 13.51
N LYS A 334 -4.87 8.14 14.27
CA LYS A 334 -6.22 8.68 14.46
C LYS A 334 -6.58 8.70 15.96
N PRO A 335 -6.71 9.88 16.58
CA PRO A 335 -6.99 10.02 18.02
C PRO A 335 -8.34 9.46 18.49
N TRP A 336 -9.22 9.11 17.56
CA TRP A 336 -10.54 8.51 17.84
C TRP A 336 -10.52 6.97 17.81
N TRP A 337 -9.41 6.36 17.39
CA TRP A 337 -9.26 4.91 17.40
C TRP A 337 -8.86 4.44 18.80
N ASN A 338 -9.63 3.53 19.38
CA ASN A 338 -9.45 3.02 20.73
C ASN A 338 -9.57 1.49 20.77
N ASP A 339 -9.26 0.89 21.92
CA ASP A 339 -9.32 -0.57 22.09
C ASP A 339 -10.73 -1.15 21.89
N GLU A 340 -11.76 -0.35 22.17
CA GLU A 340 -13.16 -0.73 21.94
C GLU A 340 -13.47 -0.93 20.44
N LEU A 341 -12.98 -0.03 19.59
CA LEU A 341 -13.09 -0.16 18.13
C LEU A 341 -12.29 -1.33 17.60
N LYS A 342 -11.09 -1.56 18.15
CA LYS A 342 -10.25 -2.72 17.81
C LYS A 342 -10.98 -4.03 18.13
N ALA A 343 -11.49 -4.17 19.35
CA ALA A 343 -12.26 -5.34 19.76
C ALA A 343 -13.52 -5.55 18.90
N ALA A 344 -14.21 -4.47 18.54
CA ALA A 344 -15.39 -4.54 17.67
C ALA A 344 -15.05 -5.02 16.25
N ALA A 345 -13.91 -4.60 15.69
CA ALA A 345 -13.43 -5.08 14.40
C ALA A 345 -13.00 -6.55 14.44
N GLU A 346 -12.26 -6.95 15.48
CA GLU A 346 -11.87 -8.36 15.68
C GLU A 346 -13.09 -9.26 15.84
N ASN A 347 -14.10 -8.82 16.59
CA ASN A 347 -15.36 -9.56 16.75
C ASN A 347 -16.13 -9.69 15.43
N LEU A 348 -16.11 -8.66 14.57
CA LEU A 348 -16.67 -8.75 13.23
C LEU A 348 -15.90 -9.78 12.38
N GLY A 349 -14.57 -9.74 12.40
CA GLY A 349 -13.72 -10.71 11.70
C GLY A 349 -13.95 -12.15 12.15
N LYS A 350 -14.06 -12.39 13.46
CA LYS A 350 -14.39 -13.70 14.04
C LYS A 350 -15.76 -14.20 13.59
N ALA A 351 -16.80 -13.36 13.71
CA ALA A 351 -18.15 -13.73 13.28
C ALA A 351 -18.22 -14.04 11.77
N GLN A 352 -17.43 -13.34 10.95
CA GLN A 352 -17.31 -13.61 9.52
C GLN A 352 -16.59 -14.93 9.25
N SER A 353 -15.54 -15.24 10.01
CA SER A 353 -14.78 -16.49 9.91
C SER A 353 -15.65 -17.70 10.27
N GLU A 354 -16.35 -17.67 11.40
CA GLU A 354 -17.28 -18.73 11.82
C GLU A 354 -18.37 -19.00 10.76
N GLN A 355 -18.93 -17.94 10.17
CA GLN A 355 -19.94 -18.08 9.11
C GLN A 355 -19.34 -18.62 7.81
N SER A 356 -18.07 -18.32 7.54
CA SER A 356 -17.34 -18.85 6.40
C SER A 356 -17.09 -20.35 6.59
N GLU A 357 -16.58 -20.76 7.74
CA GLU A 357 -16.33 -22.17 8.10
C GLU A 357 -17.61 -23.00 8.04
N TYR A 358 -18.71 -22.49 8.62
CA TYR A 358 -20.01 -23.17 8.56
C TYR A 358 -20.49 -23.35 7.11
N LYS A 359 -20.31 -22.34 6.25
CA LYS A 359 -20.69 -22.43 4.83
C LYS A 359 -19.81 -23.44 4.09
N ILE A 360 -18.52 -23.49 4.38
CA ILE A 360 -17.59 -24.46 3.78
C ILE A 360 -18.00 -25.89 4.16
N GLY A 361 -18.29 -26.14 5.44
CA GLY A 361 -18.65 -27.49 5.90
C GLY A 361 -20.04 -27.98 5.50
N THR A 362 -21.02 -27.08 5.34
CA THR A 362 -22.44 -27.46 5.12
C THR A 362 -23.00 -27.07 3.76
N GLY A 363 -22.23 -26.35 2.93
CA GLY A 363 -22.68 -25.76 1.68
C GLY A 363 -23.71 -24.62 1.84
N SER A 364 -24.19 -24.36 3.05
CA SER A 364 -25.27 -23.41 3.35
C SER A 364 -24.88 -22.43 4.45
N ARG A 365 -25.45 -21.22 4.43
CA ARG A 365 -25.20 -20.22 5.47
C ARG A 365 -26.14 -20.44 6.67
N SER A 366 -25.57 -20.47 7.87
CA SER A 366 -26.37 -20.44 9.10
C SER A 366 -27.11 -19.10 9.22
N ARG A 367 -28.41 -19.15 9.52
CA ARG A 367 -29.25 -17.97 9.75
C ARG A 367 -28.81 -17.24 11.02
N THR A 368 -28.41 -17.97 12.05
CA THR A 368 -27.97 -17.41 13.34
C THR A 368 -26.62 -16.71 13.21
N LEU A 369 -25.65 -17.35 12.55
CA LEU A 369 -24.34 -16.75 12.30
C LEU A 369 -24.42 -15.55 11.35
N ARG A 370 -25.32 -15.56 10.36
CA ARG A 370 -25.59 -14.37 9.53
C ARG A 370 -26.12 -13.21 10.37
N ALA A 371 -27.02 -13.47 11.31
CA ALA A 371 -27.51 -12.45 12.23
C ALA A 371 -26.38 -11.93 13.14
N LYS A 372 -25.48 -12.81 13.59
CA LYS A 372 -24.27 -12.47 14.36
C LYS A 372 -23.36 -11.51 13.58
N VAL A 373 -23.04 -11.83 12.32
CA VAL A 373 -22.24 -10.96 11.43
C VAL A 373 -22.92 -9.61 11.23
N LYS A 374 -24.22 -9.59 10.93
CA LYS A 374 -24.97 -8.34 10.72
C LYS A 374 -24.97 -7.47 11.99
N LYS A 375 -25.16 -8.08 13.16
CA LYS A 375 -25.11 -7.39 14.46
C LYS A 375 -23.72 -6.79 14.72
N ALA A 376 -22.66 -7.57 14.52
CA ALA A 376 -21.28 -7.10 14.69
C ALA A 376 -20.93 -5.96 13.72
N ALA A 377 -21.33 -6.07 12.45
CA ALA A 377 -21.08 -5.03 11.44
C ALA A 377 -21.81 -3.72 11.77
N ASN A 378 -23.07 -3.80 12.19
CA ASN A 378 -23.85 -2.63 12.58
C ASN A 378 -23.30 -1.97 13.85
N PHE A 379 -22.89 -2.78 14.83
CA PHE A 379 -22.28 -2.29 16.06
C PHE A 379 -20.98 -1.54 15.75
N PHE A 380 -20.06 -2.16 15.00
CA PHE A 380 -18.82 -1.54 14.56
C PHE A 380 -19.06 -0.22 13.82
N LYS A 381 -20.00 -0.20 12.86
CA LYS A 381 -20.36 1.02 12.10
C LYS A 381 -20.85 2.14 13.02
N ARG A 382 -21.73 1.84 13.98
CA ARG A 382 -22.25 2.82 14.94
C ARG A 382 -21.15 3.34 15.85
N LEU A 383 -20.29 2.44 16.34
CA LEU A 383 -19.17 2.79 17.21
C LEU A 383 -18.19 3.72 16.49
N CYS A 384 -17.80 3.41 15.25
CA CYS A 384 -16.96 4.30 14.43
C CYS A 384 -17.57 5.70 14.25
N LYS A 385 -18.89 5.79 14.05
CA LYS A 385 -19.56 7.10 13.90
C LYS A 385 -19.52 7.88 15.22
N ALA A 386 -19.81 7.21 16.34
CA ALA A 386 -19.85 7.82 17.66
C ALA A 386 -18.47 8.30 18.13
N THR A 387 -17.42 7.48 17.99
CA THR A 387 -16.05 7.85 18.42
C THR A 387 -15.46 8.96 17.56
N LYS A 388 -15.71 8.95 16.24
CA LYS A 388 -15.35 10.07 15.36
C LYS A 388 -16.02 11.38 15.76
N ALA A 389 -17.30 11.33 16.12
CA ALA A 389 -18.03 12.52 16.57
C ALA A 389 -17.48 13.02 17.92
N LYS A 390 -17.31 12.13 18.91
CA LYS A 390 -16.75 12.48 20.22
C LYS A 390 -15.36 13.09 20.13
N CYS A 391 -14.49 12.52 19.29
CA CYS A 391 -13.14 13.07 19.10
C CYS A 391 -13.14 14.43 18.38
N ALA A 392 -14.08 14.66 17.46
CA ALA A 392 -14.22 15.96 16.82
C ALA A 392 -14.69 17.02 17.83
N ILE A 393 -15.65 16.68 18.69
CA ILE A 393 -16.16 17.55 19.77
C ILE A 393 -15.03 17.87 20.75
N ARG A 394 -14.34 16.86 21.30
CA ARG A 394 -13.23 17.06 22.24
C ARG A 394 -12.14 17.98 21.68
N LYS A 395 -11.76 17.77 20.41
CA LYS A 395 -10.75 18.64 19.76
C LYS A 395 -11.23 20.09 19.57
N LEU A 396 -12.53 20.33 19.46
CA LEU A 396 -13.09 21.69 19.41
C LEU A 396 -13.16 22.31 20.82
N GLU A 397 -13.42 21.51 21.85
CA GLU A 397 -13.44 21.95 23.25
C GLU A 397 -12.04 22.28 23.79
N GLU A 398 -11.01 21.55 23.35
CA GLU A 398 -9.61 21.75 23.74
C GLU A 398 -8.88 22.82 22.89
N ALA A 399 -9.56 23.43 21.93
CA ALA A 399 -8.99 24.35 20.95
C ALA A 399 -8.46 25.66 21.56
N GLN A 400 -7.25 26.08 21.17
CA GLN A 400 -6.73 27.42 21.45
C GLN A 400 -6.95 28.38 20.25
N THR A 401 -6.79 29.68 20.46
CA THR A 401 -7.04 30.73 19.44
C THR A 401 -6.25 30.51 18.15
N GLU A 402 -5.07 29.90 18.25
CA GLU A 402 -4.19 29.55 17.12
C GLU A 402 -4.74 28.38 16.27
N ASP A 403 -5.50 27.47 16.89
CA ASP A 403 -6.06 26.27 16.23
C ASP A 403 -7.31 26.59 15.39
N ILE A 404 -7.98 27.71 15.66
CA ILE A 404 -9.23 28.14 15.00
C ILE A 404 -9.06 28.21 13.48
N TRP A 405 -7.91 28.71 13.01
CA TRP A 405 -7.60 28.80 11.58
C TRP A 405 -7.38 27.43 10.91
N GLY A 406 -6.96 26.42 11.70
CA GLY A 406 -6.83 25.04 11.28
C GLY A 406 -8.19 24.34 11.07
N PHE A 407 -9.19 24.64 11.91
CA PHE A 407 -10.52 24.02 11.82
C PHE A 407 -11.34 24.46 10.62
N ARG A 408 -11.04 25.63 10.02
CA ARG A 408 -11.61 26.03 8.72
C ARG A 408 -11.32 25.02 7.61
N LYS A 409 -10.28 24.20 7.74
CA LYS A 409 -9.94 23.13 6.78
C LYS A 409 -10.79 21.86 6.98
N TRP A 410 -11.45 21.71 8.13
CA TRP A 410 -12.27 20.52 8.43
C TRP A 410 -13.56 20.46 7.63
N SER A 411 -14.15 21.62 7.31
CA SER A 411 -15.30 21.72 6.40
C SER A 411 -14.93 21.37 4.95
N LYS A 412 -13.64 21.38 4.60
CA LYS A 412 -13.09 20.98 3.30
C LYS A 412 -12.63 19.53 3.24
N GLY A 413 -12.96 18.71 4.24
CA GLY A 413 -12.59 17.28 4.29
C GLY A 413 -11.15 16.99 4.73
N ILE A 414 -10.32 18.01 4.93
CA ILE A 414 -8.93 17.86 5.38
C ILE A 414 -8.91 17.84 6.90
N ARG A 415 -8.84 16.64 7.48
CA ARG A 415 -8.67 16.44 8.92
C ARG A 415 -7.27 15.90 9.17
N ASN A 416 -6.38 16.77 9.67
CA ASN A 416 -5.04 16.41 10.15
C ASN A 416 -5.08 15.11 10.97
#